data_AF-A0A321M032-F1
#
_entry.id   AF-A0A321M032-F1
#
_cell.length_a   1.000
_cell.length_b   1.000
_cell.length_c   1.000
_cell.angle_alpha   90.00
_cell.angle_beta   90.00
_cell.angle_gamma   90.00
#
_symmetry.space_group_name_H-M   'P 1'
#
loop_
_entity.id
_entity.type
_entity.pdbx_description
1 polymer ?
#
loop_
_entity_poly.entity_id
_entity_poly.type
_entity_poly.pdbx_seq_one_letter_code
_entity_poly.pdbx_strand_id
1 'polypeptide(L)'
;MEQAGNDVFYSAPAFHTVTALDSAYTERKVWNRSFRIRPTQIGPLPDDKQHHVTFQTATGDWRFYSAAPSGRGHGQSTEAIASDLQMRIAQRGKRNLRQQVEELDHELIVIVKQRNEKRPEREQIDVQKLAQDSNPIRRIAYIARQFFDCQLLFVTLRD
;
A
#
# COMPACT_ATOMS: atom_id res chain seq x y z
N MET A 1 3.28 4.01 -7.89
CA MET A 1 1.96 3.83 -7.25
C MET A 1 1.46 5.13 -6.62
N GLU A 2 2.12 5.73 -5.62
CA GLU A 2 1.65 7.01 -5.05
C GLU A 2 1.65 8.18 -6.04
N GLN A 3 2.73 8.29 -6.84
CA GLN A 3 2.86 9.34 -7.88
C GLN A 3 1.77 9.31 -8.95
N ALA A 4 1.09 8.17 -9.12
CA ALA A 4 -0.08 8.05 -10.01
C ALA A 4 -1.38 8.53 -9.33
N GLY A 5 -1.28 9.18 -8.18
CA GLY A 5 -2.41 9.67 -7.39
C GLY A 5 -2.99 8.66 -6.40
N ASN A 6 -2.44 7.44 -6.30
CA ASN A 6 -2.99 6.43 -5.38
C ASN A 6 -2.63 6.73 -3.92
N ASP A 7 -3.53 6.36 -3.02
CA ASP A 7 -3.30 6.43 -1.58
C ASP A 7 -2.40 5.28 -1.12
N VAL A 8 -1.17 5.62 -0.73
CA VAL A 8 -0.15 4.65 -0.32
C VAL A 8 0.44 5.08 1.01
N PHE A 9 0.54 4.13 1.94
CA PHE A 9 1.11 4.35 3.26
C PHE A 9 2.09 3.23 3.60
N TYR A 10 3.25 3.58 4.13
CA TYR A 10 4.02 2.67 4.96
C TYR A 10 3.35 2.60 6.32
N SER A 11 3.20 1.39 6.86
CA SER A 11 2.55 1.16 8.14
C SER A 11 3.41 0.24 9.00
N ALA A 12 3.57 0.60 10.27
CA ALA A 12 4.31 -0.19 11.25
C ALA A 12 3.64 -0.14 12.63
N PRO A 13 3.52 -1.26 13.36
CA PRO A 13 2.98 -1.26 14.72
C PRO A 13 3.74 -0.32 15.66
N ALA A 14 3.01 0.47 16.46
CA ALA A 14 3.59 1.27 17.55
C ALA A 14 3.58 0.50 18.89
N PHE A 15 3.77 -0.82 18.81
CA PHE A 15 3.84 -1.73 19.94
C PHE A 15 4.80 -2.87 19.59
N HIS A 16 5.48 -3.43 20.60
CA HIS A 16 6.55 -4.42 20.41
C HIS A 16 6.42 -5.65 21.30
N THR A 17 5.39 -5.73 22.15
CA THR A 17 5.16 -6.89 23.04
C THR A 17 3.96 -7.70 22.56
N VAL A 18 4.00 -9.01 22.82
CA VAL A 18 2.89 -9.93 22.50
C VAL A 18 1.60 -9.50 23.18
N THR A 19 1.66 -9.15 24.47
CA THR A 19 0.50 -8.66 25.22
C THR A 19 -0.11 -7.40 24.61
N ALA A 20 0.71 -6.47 24.10
CA ALA A 20 0.20 -5.27 23.44
C ALA A 20 -0.42 -5.59 22.08
N LEU A 21 0.12 -6.57 21.34
CA LEU A 21 -0.48 -7.09 20.11
C LEU A 21 -1.84 -7.74 20.39
N ASP A 22 -1.93 -8.62 21.39
CA ASP A 22 -3.16 -9.32 21.75
C ASP A 22 -4.27 -8.34 22.15
N SER A 23 -3.93 -7.32 22.96
CA SER A 23 -4.86 -6.23 23.29
C SER A 23 -5.27 -5.45 22.03
N ALA A 24 -4.32 -5.06 21.16
CA ALA A 24 -4.63 -4.33 19.94
C ALA A 24 -5.53 -5.14 18.99
N TYR A 25 -5.34 -6.46 18.90
CA TYR A 25 -6.15 -7.34 18.07
C TYR A 25 -7.55 -7.53 18.67
N THR A 26 -7.63 -7.89 19.95
CA THR A 26 -8.90 -8.13 20.67
C THR A 26 -9.79 -6.88 20.68
N GLU A 27 -9.19 -5.71 20.88
CA GLU A 27 -9.91 -4.43 20.86
C GLU A 27 -10.16 -3.89 19.43
N ARG A 28 -9.70 -4.59 18.38
CA ARG A 28 -9.79 -4.15 16.97
C ARG A 28 -9.11 -2.79 16.72
N LYS A 29 -8.02 -2.51 17.43
CA LYS A 29 -7.26 -1.27 17.39
C LYS A 29 -5.90 -1.39 16.71
N VAL A 30 -5.58 -2.51 16.03
CA VAL A 30 -4.29 -2.69 15.34
C VAL A 30 -3.97 -1.51 14.41
N TRP A 31 -4.94 -1.08 13.58
CA TRP A 31 -4.78 0.06 12.69
C TRP A 31 -4.56 1.38 13.45
N ASN A 32 -5.35 1.64 14.50
CA ASN A 32 -5.22 2.85 15.32
C ASN A 32 -3.95 2.87 16.18
N ARG A 33 -3.35 1.71 16.43
CA ARG A 33 -2.09 1.54 17.16
C ARG A 33 -0.90 1.27 16.24
N SER A 34 -1.06 1.52 14.94
CA SER A 34 0.03 1.49 13.96
C SER A 34 0.33 2.90 13.47
N PHE A 35 1.61 3.22 13.37
CA PHE A 35 2.08 4.43 12.73
C PHE A 35 1.91 4.32 11.22
N ARG A 36 1.53 5.41 10.57
CA ARG A 36 1.38 5.49 9.11
C ARG A 36 2.03 6.75 8.56
N ILE A 37 2.71 6.59 7.43
CA ILE A 37 3.36 7.68 6.71
C ILE A 37 3.27 7.44 5.21
N ARG A 38 3.03 8.51 4.45
CA ARG A 38 3.06 8.48 2.99
C ARG A 38 4.50 8.57 2.48
N PRO A 39 4.88 7.87 1.39
CA PRO A 39 6.21 8.01 0.81
C PRO A 39 6.58 9.47 0.50
N THR A 40 5.64 10.26 -0.04
CA THR A 40 5.82 11.71 -0.27
C THR A 40 6.16 12.53 0.98
N GLN A 41 5.73 12.11 2.18
CA GLN A 41 6.08 12.81 3.42
C GLN A 41 7.53 12.58 3.84
N ILE A 42 8.12 11.43 3.48
CA ILE A 42 9.54 11.14 3.70
C ILE A 42 10.40 11.95 2.71
N GLY A 43 9.91 12.07 1.48
CA GLY A 43 10.62 12.69 0.37
C GLY A 43 11.43 11.68 -0.45
N PRO A 44 12.13 12.14 -1.51
CA PRO A 44 12.96 11.28 -2.33
C PRO A 44 14.11 10.69 -1.51
N LEU A 45 14.36 9.40 -1.68
CA LEU A 45 15.53 8.76 -1.10
C LEU A 45 16.77 9.16 -1.93
N PRO A 46 17.88 9.56 -1.29
CA PRO A 46 19.05 10.11 -1.98
C PRO A 46 19.89 9.04 -2.67
N ASP A 47 19.81 7.79 -2.21
CA ASP A 47 20.53 6.64 -2.74
C ASP A 47 19.79 5.32 -2.40
N ASP A 48 20.27 4.20 -2.92
CA ASP A 48 19.72 2.86 -2.67
C ASP A 48 20.25 2.21 -1.38
N LYS A 49 20.82 3.00 -0.45
CA LYS A 49 21.29 2.47 0.84
C LYS A 49 20.14 2.36 1.84
N GLN A 50 20.48 1.90 3.05
CA GLN A 50 19.51 1.83 4.14
C GLN A 50 19.17 3.23 4.65
N HIS A 51 17.86 3.50 4.74
CA HIS A 51 17.30 4.70 5.33
C HIS A 51 16.26 4.32 6.38
N HIS A 52 16.18 5.10 7.46
CA HIS A 52 15.33 4.75 8.60
C HIS A 52 14.35 5.86 8.93
N VAL A 53 13.09 5.47 9.16
CA VAL A 53 12.08 6.34 9.78
C VAL A 53 11.84 5.84 11.20
N THR A 54 11.99 6.72 12.18
CA THR A 54 11.72 6.42 13.59
C THR A 54 10.49 7.16 14.07
N PHE A 55 9.69 6.49 14.89
CA PHE A 55 8.50 7.03 15.55
C PHE A 55 8.35 6.35 16.92
N GLN A 56 7.63 6.98 17.85
CA GLN A 56 7.39 6.40 19.18
C GLN A 56 5.92 5.98 19.38
N THR A 57 4.99 6.73 18.81
CA THR A 57 3.54 6.52 18.95
C THR A 57 2.90 6.40 17.57
N ALA A 58 1.69 5.84 17.50
CA ALA A 58 0.93 5.72 16.26
C ALA A 58 0.57 7.08 15.65
N THR A 59 0.32 8.07 16.51
CA THR A 59 0.08 9.48 16.17
C THR A 59 1.09 10.31 16.94
N GLY A 60 2.02 10.95 16.25
CA GLY A 60 3.13 11.63 16.90
C GLY A 60 4.23 12.01 15.94
N ASP A 61 5.27 12.60 16.50
CA ASP A 61 6.42 13.03 15.72
C ASP A 61 7.20 11.84 15.19
N TRP A 62 7.65 11.95 13.95
CA TRP A 62 8.57 11.02 13.33
C TRP A 62 9.80 11.75 12.80
N ARG A 63 10.89 11.01 12.66
CA ARG A 63 12.15 11.49 12.07
C ARG A 63 12.64 10.53 11.01
N PHE A 64 13.14 11.09 9.92
CA PHE A 64 13.79 10.36 8.84
C PHE A 64 15.30 10.60 8.91
N TYR A 65 16.05 9.51 9.01
CA TYR A 65 17.50 9.50 9.11
C TYR A 65 18.12 8.89 7.84
N SER A 66 18.94 9.71 7.18
CA SER A 66 19.77 9.39 6.03
C SER A 66 21.05 10.22 6.08
N ALA A 67 22.07 9.87 5.28
CA ALA A 67 23.32 10.65 5.20
C ALA A 67 23.06 12.11 4.78
N ALA A 68 22.15 12.32 3.83
CA ALA A 68 21.49 13.58 3.46
C ALA A 68 20.48 13.27 2.34
N PRO A 69 19.19 13.69 2.39
CA PRO A 69 18.55 14.58 3.37
C PRO A 69 17.98 13.86 4.59
N SER A 70 17.84 14.57 5.71
CA SER A 70 17.06 14.13 6.89
C SER A 70 15.76 14.93 6.99
N GLY A 71 14.70 14.32 7.53
CA GLY A 71 13.38 14.93 7.62
C GLY A 71 12.71 14.73 8.97
N ARG A 72 11.67 15.52 9.23
CA ARG A 72 10.76 15.31 10.36
C ARG A 72 9.35 15.66 9.96
N GLY A 73 8.38 15.06 10.64
CA GLY A 73 6.99 15.40 10.46
C GLY A 73 6.14 14.80 11.55
N HIS A 74 4.83 14.76 11.30
CA HIS A 74 3.85 14.25 12.25
C HIS A 74 2.99 13.16 11.59
N GLY A 75 2.79 12.06 12.29
CA GLY A 75 1.92 10.96 11.88
C GLY A 75 0.44 11.32 12.11
N GLN A 76 -0.41 11.02 11.15
CA GLN A 76 -1.84 11.33 11.21
C GLN A 76 -2.63 10.28 11.99
N SER A 77 -3.72 10.71 12.63
CA SER A 77 -4.68 9.78 13.24
C SER A 77 -5.47 8.99 12.20
N THR A 78 -6.09 7.90 12.63
CA THR A 78 -6.98 7.11 11.76
C THR A 78 -8.13 7.94 11.23
N GLU A 79 -8.72 8.76 12.09
CA GLU A 79 -9.87 9.58 11.79
C GLU A 79 -9.50 10.65 10.75
N ALA A 80 -8.31 11.25 10.88
CA ALA A 80 -7.79 12.21 9.90
C ALA A 80 -7.55 11.54 8.54
N ILE A 81 -6.91 10.37 8.52
CA ILE A 81 -6.66 9.61 7.27
C ILE A 81 -7.99 9.20 6.61
N ALA A 82 -8.94 8.71 7.40
CA ALA A 82 -10.24 8.28 6.89
C ALA A 82 -11.04 9.45 6.31
N SER A 83 -11.07 10.60 7.00
CA SER A 83 -11.73 11.81 6.51
C SER A 83 -11.10 12.31 5.21
N ASP A 84 -9.78 12.32 5.13
CA ASP A 84 -9.02 12.75 3.95
C ASP A 84 -9.26 11.80 2.76
N LEU A 85 -9.30 10.48 3.00
CA LEU A 85 -9.64 9.48 1.99
C LEU A 85 -11.09 9.63 1.51
N GLN A 86 -12.05 9.84 2.42
CA GLN A 86 -13.45 10.07 2.06
C GLN A 86 -13.62 11.31 1.17
N MET A 87 -12.96 12.42 1.53
CA MET A 87 -12.97 13.63 0.69
C MET A 87 -12.39 13.36 -0.70
N ARG A 88 -11.26 12.66 -0.80
CA ARG A 88 -10.67 12.29 -2.11
C ARG A 88 -11.56 11.38 -2.93
N ILE A 89 -12.20 10.38 -2.31
CA ILE A 89 -13.14 9.50 -3.01
C ILE A 89 -14.33 10.31 -3.54
N ALA A 90 -14.89 11.21 -2.73
CA ALA A 90 -15.98 12.08 -3.15
C ALA A 90 -15.56 13.01 -4.31
N GLN A 91 -14.36 13.61 -4.24
CA GLN A 91 -13.83 14.49 -5.29
C GLN A 91 -13.57 13.76 -6.62
N ARG A 92 -13.15 12.49 -6.56
CA ARG A 92 -12.97 11.65 -7.77
C ARG A 92 -14.30 11.30 -8.45
N GLY A 93 -15.42 11.43 -7.74
CA GLY A 93 -16.75 11.14 -8.25
C GLY A 93 -17.01 9.65 -8.48
N LYS A 94 -18.16 9.34 -9.10
CA LYS A 94 -18.55 7.97 -9.41
C LYS A 94 -17.70 7.45 -10.58
N ARG A 95 -16.85 6.47 -10.30
CA ARG A 95 -16.13 5.70 -11.32
C ARG A 95 -16.80 4.34 -11.52
N ASN A 96 -16.85 3.87 -12.76
CA ASN A 96 -17.35 2.53 -13.07
C ASN A 96 -16.40 1.48 -12.46
N LEU A 97 -16.91 0.61 -11.59
CA LEU A 97 -16.09 -0.42 -10.92
C LEU A 97 -15.48 -1.41 -11.91
N ARG A 98 -16.23 -1.81 -12.95
CA ARG A 98 -15.73 -2.72 -13.99
C ARG A 98 -14.55 -2.10 -14.72
N GLN A 99 -14.67 -0.84 -15.12
CA GLN A 99 -13.60 -0.13 -15.82
C GLN A 99 -12.35 -0.02 -14.92
N GLN A 100 -12.51 0.28 -13.63
CA GLN A 100 -11.38 0.32 -12.68
C GLN A 100 -10.68 -1.03 -12.53
N VAL A 101 -11.45 -2.12 -12.51
CA VAL A 101 -10.90 -3.48 -12.48
C VAL A 101 -10.12 -3.77 -13.76
N GLU A 102 -10.65 -3.41 -14.92
CA GLU A 102 -9.98 -3.62 -16.21
C GLU A 102 -8.69 -2.77 -16.34
N GLU A 103 -8.72 -1.52 -15.88
CA GLU A 103 -7.54 -0.64 -15.80
C GLU A 103 -6.47 -1.23 -14.88
N LEU A 104 -6.85 -1.64 -13.66
CA LEU A 104 -5.93 -2.26 -12.69
C LEU A 104 -5.33 -3.57 -13.22
N ASP A 105 -6.14 -4.41 -13.86
CA ASP A 105 -5.67 -5.65 -14.48
C ASP A 105 -4.60 -5.38 -15.54
N HIS A 106 -4.84 -4.40 -16.42
CA HIS A 106 -3.88 -4.01 -17.44
C HIS A 106 -2.57 -3.50 -16.82
N GLU A 107 -2.65 -2.60 -15.83
CA GLU A 107 -1.48 -2.06 -15.15
C GLU A 107 -0.64 -3.16 -14.49
N LEU A 108 -1.28 -4.09 -13.77
CA LEU A 108 -0.58 -5.18 -13.11
C LEU A 108 0.09 -6.13 -14.10
N ILE A 109 -0.56 -6.44 -15.23
CA ILE A 109 0.03 -7.23 -16.31
C ILE A 109 1.31 -6.57 -16.85
N VAL A 110 1.29 -5.25 -17.07
CA VAL A 110 2.47 -4.50 -17.54
C VAL A 110 3.61 -4.61 -16.52
N ILE A 111 3.32 -4.41 -15.23
CA ILE A 111 4.33 -4.51 -14.16
C ILE A 111 4.93 -5.92 -14.09
N VAL A 112 4.09 -6.96 -14.19
CA VAL A 112 4.56 -8.36 -14.17
C VAL A 112 5.46 -8.65 -15.36
N LYS A 113 5.08 -8.22 -16.57
CA LYS A 113 5.90 -8.39 -17.77
C LYS A 113 7.28 -7.74 -17.64
N GLN A 114 7.32 -6.47 -17.24
CA GLN A 114 8.58 -5.73 -17.05
C GLN A 114 9.50 -6.37 -16.00
N ARG A 115 8.93 -6.97 -14.95
CA ARG A 115 9.72 -7.65 -13.92
C ARG A 115 10.10 -9.07 -14.29
N ASN A 116 9.30 -9.79 -15.08
CA ASN A 116 9.64 -11.11 -15.60
C ASN A 116 10.91 -11.07 -16.45
N GLU A 117 11.14 -10.00 -17.22
CA GLU A 117 12.37 -9.81 -18.01
C GLU A 117 13.66 -9.90 -17.17
N LYS A 118 13.56 -9.59 -15.88
CA LYS A 118 14.69 -9.60 -14.94
C LYS A 118 14.76 -10.88 -14.10
N ARG A 119 13.81 -11.82 -14.28
CA ARG A 119 13.71 -13.05 -13.47
C ARG A 119 14.22 -14.28 -14.23
N PRO A 120 14.80 -15.26 -13.53
CA PRO A 120 15.09 -16.57 -14.09
C PRO A 120 13.81 -17.19 -14.70
N GLU A 121 13.94 -17.87 -15.84
CA GLU A 121 12.80 -18.41 -16.61
C GLU A 121 11.82 -19.25 -15.76
N ARG A 122 12.35 -20.08 -14.86
CA ARG A 122 11.56 -20.92 -13.92
C ARG A 122 10.67 -20.13 -12.93
N GLU A 123 10.97 -18.85 -12.71
CA GLU A 123 10.26 -17.95 -11.79
C GLU A 123 9.38 -16.93 -12.54
N GLN A 124 9.37 -16.98 -13.88
CA GLN A 124 8.53 -16.14 -14.70
C GLN A 124 7.08 -16.63 -14.68
N ILE A 125 6.15 -15.69 -14.59
CA ILE A 125 4.72 -15.97 -14.68
C ILE A 125 4.31 -15.86 -16.15
N ASP A 126 3.69 -16.90 -16.70
CA ASP A 126 3.06 -16.83 -18.02
C ASP A 126 1.77 -16.01 -17.96
N VAL A 127 1.91 -14.72 -18.26
CA VAL A 127 0.80 -13.77 -18.24
C VAL A 127 -0.19 -14.03 -19.38
N GLN A 128 0.24 -14.64 -20.49
CA GLN A 128 -0.67 -14.95 -21.60
C GLN A 128 -1.62 -16.09 -21.23
N LYS A 129 -1.10 -17.14 -20.61
CA LYS A 129 -1.93 -18.23 -20.08
C LYS A 129 -2.92 -17.73 -19.03
N LEU A 130 -2.47 -16.85 -18.13
CA LEU A 130 -3.33 -16.17 -17.16
C LEU A 130 -4.42 -15.31 -17.81
N ALA A 131 -4.10 -14.61 -18.90
CA ALA A 131 -5.07 -13.77 -19.61
C ALA A 131 -6.18 -14.61 -20.29
N GLN A 132 -5.84 -15.80 -20.79
CA GLN A 132 -6.77 -16.70 -21.48
C GLN A 132 -7.75 -17.39 -20.52
N ASP A 133 -7.28 -17.80 -19.34
CA ASP A 133 -8.03 -18.71 -18.47
C ASP A 133 -8.84 -18.02 -17.35
N SER A 134 -8.80 -16.69 -17.25
CA SER A 134 -9.38 -16.02 -16.08
C SER A 134 -10.06 -14.67 -16.35
N ASN A 135 -11.17 -14.45 -15.63
CA ASN A 135 -11.80 -13.13 -15.52
C ASN A 135 -10.82 -12.13 -14.85
N PRO A 136 -10.80 -10.84 -15.25
CA PRO A 136 -9.94 -9.80 -14.66
C PRO A 136 -9.84 -9.82 -13.13
N ILE A 137 -10.95 -9.99 -12.41
CA ILE A 137 -10.93 -10.02 -10.93
C ILE A 137 -10.07 -11.17 -10.40
N ARG A 138 -10.22 -12.38 -10.98
CA ARG A 138 -9.43 -13.56 -10.57
C ARG A 138 -7.96 -13.39 -10.92
N ARG A 139 -7.67 -12.78 -12.07
CA ARG A 139 -6.30 -12.51 -12.50
C ARG A 139 -5.59 -11.51 -11.59
N ILE A 140 -6.24 -10.38 -11.29
CA ILE A 140 -5.70 -9.39 -10.33
C ILE A 140 -5.48 -10.05 -8.97
N ALA A 141 -6.44 -10.82 -8.45
CA ALA A 141 -6.29 -11.50 -7.17
C ALA A 141 -5.12 -12.50 -7.17
N TYR A 142 -4.95 -13.26 -8.26
CA TYR A 142 -3.81 -14.17 -8.43
C TYR A 142 -2.49 -13.39 -8.47
N ILE A 143 -2.40 -12.33 -9.28
CA ILE A 143 -1.19 -11.52 -9.41
C ILE A 143 -0.84 -10.86 -8.06
N ALA A 144 -1.82 -10.26 -7.39
CA ALA A 144 -1.63 -9.64 -6.07
C ALA A 144 -1.01 -10.64 -5.08
N ARG A 145 -1.56 -11.85 -5.00
CA ARG A 145 -1.09 -12.87 -4.07
C ARG A 145 0.27 -13.46 -4.47
N GLN A 146 0.41 -13.91 -5.72
CA GLN A 146 1.58 -14.68 -6.14
C GLN A 146 2.80 -13.80 -6.43
N PHE A 147 2.58 -12.56 -6.86
CA PHE A 147 3.64 -11.70 -7.35
C PHE A 147 4.02 -10.59 -6.37
N PHE A 148 3.05 -10.08 -5.63
CA PHE A 148 3.25 -8.98 -4.68
C PHE A 148 3.11 -9.40 -3.22
N ASP A 149 2.76 -10.66 -2.94
CA ASP A 149 2.45 -11.17 -1.60
C ASP A 149 1.42 -10.28 -0.87
N CYS A 150 0.42 -9.83 -1.62
CA CYS A 150 -0.61 -8.90 -1.19
C CYS A 150 -1.99 -9.56 -1.21
N GLN A 151 -2.89 -9.03 -0.36
CA GLN A 151 -4.31 -9.33 -0.45
C GLN A 151 -5.04 -8.18 -1.13
N LEU A 152 -5.95 -8.52 -2.05
CA LEU A 152 -6.81 -7.56 -2.72
C LEU A 152 -8.18 -7.52 -2.03
N LEU A 153 -8.66 -6.31 -1.73
CA LEU A 153 -9.97 -6.08 -1.16
C LEU A 153 -10.71 -5.06 -2.03
N PHE A 154 -11.95 -5.38 -2.40
CA PHE A 154 -12.87 -4.43 -3.02
C PHE A 154 -13.78 -3.87 -1.93
N VAL A 155 -13.70 -2.56 -1.72
CA VAL A 155 -14.51 -1.86 -0.73
C VAL A 155 -15.49 -0.95 -1.46
N THR A 156 -16.78 -1.13 -1.20
CA THR A 156 -17.82 -0.22 -1.66
C THR A 156 -18.27 0.64 -0.48
N LEU A 157 -18.38 1.95 -0.67
CA LEU A 157 -19.07 2.79 0.30
C LEU A 157 -20.55 2.37 0.31
N ARG A 158 -21.09 2.12 1.51
CA ARG A 158 -22.53 1.96 1.68
C ARG A 158 -23.12 3.36 1.74
N ASP A 159 -24.15 3.60 0.92
CA ASP A 159 -25.00 4.78 1.02
C ASP A 159 -25.78 4.78 2.35
#